data_AF-A0A084SGM6-F1
#
_entry.id   AF-A0A084SGM6-F1
#
_cell.length_a   1.000
_cell.length_b   1.000
_cell.length_c   1.000
_cell.angle_alpha   90.00
_cell.angle_beta   90.00
_cell.angle_gamma   90.00
#
_symmetry.space_group_name_H-M   'P 1'
#
loop_
_entity.id
_entity.type
_entity.pdbx_description
1 polymer ?
#
loop_
_entity_poly.entity_id
_entity_poly.type
_entity_poly.pdbx_seq_one_letter_code
_entity_poly.pdbx_strand_id
1 'polypeptide(L)'
;MTTLTNSVLRPSFTHDPFLTARLKGLRLLSSMMMFAGFGGIVMLLNPSALTDVSEMDLGVTRLPMPIALAGVFCAGLALQRWLDWQVRQLERRGWEQLLAGRPEEAIHSLEVAMSTGSNIVRGRGYYALALAWFRQGDYERALALGEKTTWAGRRRDARVCDAQAPALMAVILALYGELDDAREWVGRIRRPMFDETDHALLAQAVMLCREGRYVEAVKRIQRTVREDVPETDVGAVAVIHAFARSRLGGQLVPLKPGCVLPQRPTRGSEYEYLACEWPELAAFLRGEDAPAPVLDA
;
A
#
# COMPACT_ATOMS: atom_id res chain seq x y z
N MET A 1 14.81 2.70 -25.73
CA MET A 1 15.73 2.91 -24.59
C MET A 1 15.65 4.35 -24.13
N THR A 2 14.59 4.69 -23.41
CA THR A 2 14.47 5.92 -22.61
C THR A 2 14.81 5.52 -21.20
N THR A 3 16.07 5.70 -20.81
CA THR A 3 16.52 5.56 -19.43
C THR A 3 15.68 6.50 -18.55
N LEU A 4 14.92 5.93 -17.61
CA LEU A 4 14.18 6.63 -16.56
C LEU A 4 15.16 7.26 -15.56
N THR A 5 15.97 8.21 -16.02
CA THR A 5 16.82 9.05 -15.18
C THR A 5 16.34 10.48 -15.29
N ASN A 6 15.18 10.79 -14.68
CA ASN A 6 14.85 12.17 -14.39
C ASN A 6 14.05 12.38 -13.09
N SER A 7 14.73 13.07 -12.18
CA SER A 7 14.25 14.07 -11.22
C SER A 7 12.84 13.93 -10.63
N VAL A 8 12.79 13.48 -9.37
CA VAL A 8 11.86 13.91 -8.31
C VAL A 8 10.45 14.29 -8.81
N LEU A 9 9.72 13.31 -9.32
CA LEU A 9 8.27 13.38 -9.38
C LEU A 9 7.75 13.33 -7.92
N ARG A 10 7.56 14.50 -7.31
CA ARG A 10 6.64 14.62 -6.17
C ARG A 10 5.24 14.50 -6.77
N PRO A 11 4.47 13.46 -6.45
CA PRO A 11 3.08 13.41 -6.87
C PRO A 11 2.38 14.66 -6.31
N SER A 12 1.77 15.47 -7.17
CA SER A 12 0.89 16.54 -6.74
C SER A 12 -0.43 15.90 -6.36
N PHE A 13 -0.67 15.81 -5.06
CA PHE A 13 -1.83 15.13 -4.56
C PHE A 13 -3.03 16.09 -4.50
N THR A 14 -4.20 15.64 -4.95
CA THR A 14 -5.48 16.33 -4.78
C THR A 14 -6.02 16.05 -3.37
N HIS A 15 -5.37 16.65 -2.38
CA HIS A 15 -5.77 16.53 -0.98
C HIS A 15 -7.02 17.35 -0.69
N ASP A 16 -7.85 16.91 0.27
CA ASP A 16 -8.70 17.85 1.01
C ASP A 16 -7.79 18.63 1.96
N PRO A 17 -7.39 19.87 1.60
CA PRO A 17 -6.40 20.61 2.37
C PRO A 17 -6.96 20.98 3.75
N PHE A 18 -8.30 21.07 3.87
CA PHE A 18 -8.97 21.46 5.09
C PHE A 18 -8.93 20.35 6.12
N LEU A 19 -9.25 19.11 5.73
CA LEU A 19 -9.18 17.96 6.64
C LEU A 19 -7.74 17.72 7.13
N THR A 20 -6.76 17.73 6.23
CA THR A 20 -5.36 17.55 6.60
C THR A 20 -4.86 18.67 7.50
N ALA A 21 -5.18 19.94 7.19
CA ALA A 21 -4.81 21.08 8.04
C ALA A 21 -5.44 20.97 9.43
N ARG A 22 -6.72 20.60 9.51
CA ARG A 22 -7.43 20.41 10.77
C ARG A 22 -6.78 19.33 11.64
N LEU A 23 -6.48 18.15 11.07
CA LEU A 23 -5.86 17.06 11.82
C LEU A 23 -4.44 17.41 12.30
N LYS A 24 -3.64 18.11 11.46
CA LYS A 24 -2.32 18.61 11.86
C LYS A 24 -2.41 19.66 12.97
N GLY A 25 -3.36 20.58 12.88
CA GLY A 25 -3.62 21.59 13.91
C GLY A 25 -4.00 20.96 15.25
N LEU A 26 -4.90 19.97 15.25
CA LEU A 26 -5.28 19.23 16.45
C LEU A 26 -4.11 18.43 17.05
N ARG A 27 -3.22 17.88 16.21
CA ARG A 27 -2.02 17.19 16.67
C ARG A 27 -1.02 18.13 17.34
N LEU A 28 -0.85 19.34 16.79
CA LEU A 28 -0.03 20.39 17.40
C LEU A 28 -0.62 20.82 18.75
N LEU A 29 -1.94 21.05 18.80
CA LEU A 29 -2.64 21.41 20.03
C LEU A 29 -2.47 20.33 21.12
N SER A 30 -2.68 19.06 20.77
CA SER A 30 -2.46 17.93 21.68
C SER A 30 -1.03 17.90 22.21
N SER A 31 -0.03 18.14 21.34
CA SER A 31 1.38 18.19 21.75
C SER A 31 1.66 19.33 22.72
N MET A 32 1.07 20.51 22.48
CA MET A 32 1.19 21.66 23.38
C MET A 32 0.51 21.39 24.74
N MET A 33 -0.66 20.76 24.75
CA MET A 33 -1.37 20.39 25.98
C MET A 33 -0.57 19.38 26.82
N MET A 34 0.00 18.35 26.19
CA MET A 34 0.87 17.39 26.88
C MET A 34 2.14 18.06 27.41
N PHE A 35 2.77 18.94 26.63
CA PHE A 35 3.98 19.64 27.11
C PHE A 35 3.67 20.54 28.31
N ALA A 36 2.62 21.37 28.21
CA ALA A 36 2.21 22.27 29.29
C ALA A 36 1.75 21.51 30.55
N GLY A 37 0.97 20.43 30.37
CA GLY A 37 0.45 19.64 31.48
C GLY A 37 1.49 18.75 32.16
N PHE A 38 2.60 18.40 31.47
CA PHE A 38 3.66 17.57 32.04
C PHE A 38 4.31 18.22 33.28
N GLY A 39 4.43 19.56 33.30
CA GLY A 39 4.91 20.29 34.47
C GLY A 39 4.04 20.04 35.71
N GLY A 40 2.73 19.92 35.54
CA GLY A 40 1.80 19.57 36.62
C GLY A 40 2.04 18.18 37.18
N ILE A 41 2.34 17.20 36.31
CA ILE A 41 2.66 15.83 36.74
C ILE A 41 3.96 15.79 37.53
N VAL A 42 5.01 16.48 37.04
CA VAL A 42 6.29 16.55 37.75
C VAL A 42 6.12 17.19 39.14
N MET A 43 5.28 18.22 39.25
CA MET A 43 4.95 18.85 40.53
C MET A 43 4.18 17.91 41.47
N LEU A 44 3.19 17.16 40.97
CA LEU A 44 2.46 16.17 41.76
C LEU A 44 3.35 15.03 42.28
N LEU A 45 4.39 14.67 41.52
CA LEU A 45 5.36 13.65 41.92
C LEU A 45 6.40 14.17 42.92
N ASN A 46 6.53 15.48 43.10
CA ASN A 46 7.44 16.08 44.07
C ASN A 46 6.66 16.61 45.30
N PRO A 47 6.65 15.90 46.44
CA PRO A 47 5.88 16.30 47.62
C PRO A 47 6.32 17.65 48.22
N SER A 48 7.56 18.07 47.99
CA SER A 48 8.05 19.39 48.43
C SER A 48 7.49 20.57 47.62
N ALA A 49 6.98 20.31 46.41
CA ALA A 49 6.38 21.36 45.57
C ALA A 49 4.91 21.63 45.91
N LEU A 50 4.28 20.77 46.73
CA LEU A 50 2.87 20.85 47.08
C LEU A 50 2.57 21.81 48.24
N THR A 51 3.58 22.22 49.01
CA THR A 51 3.40 23.08 50.19
C THR A 51 3.26 24.56 49.84
N ASP A 52 3.55 24.97 48.60
CA ASP A 52 3.65 26.39 48.19
C ASP A 52 2.81 26.70 46.93
N VAL A 53 1.71 25.96 46.74
CA VAL A 53 0.98 25.97 45.47
C VAL A 53 -0.06 27.09 45.42
N SER A 54 0.07 27.95 44.41
CA SER A 54 -0.95 28.93 44.02
C SER A 54 -2.26 28.23 43.62
N GLU A 55 -3.36 28.52 44.32
CA GLU A 55 -4.71 28.13 43.91
C GLU A 55 -5.13 28.90 42.65
N MET A 56 -5.70 28.20 41.68
CA MET A 56 -6.27 28.83 40.49
C MET A 56 -7.78 29.00 40.72
N ASP A 57 -8.26 30.24 40.73
CA ASP A 57 -9.69 30.52 40.85
C ASP A 57 -10.35 30.44 39.46
N LEU A 58 -11.11 29.38 39.22
CA LEU A 58 -11.86 29.17 37.98
C LEU A 58 -13.32 29.66 38.11
N GLY A 59 -13.59 30.55 39.06
CA GLY A 59 -14.88 31.21 39.27
C GLY A 59 -15.90 30.41 40.06
N VAL A 60 -15.94 29.08 39.91
CA VAL A 60 -16.89 28.20 40.62
C VAL A 60 -16.18 27.19 41.54
N THR A 61 -14.93 26.85 41.23
CA THR A 61 -14.10 25.93 42.03
C THR A 61 -12.66 26.42 42.08
N ARG A 62 -12.07 26.40 43.27
CA ARG A 62 -10.62 26.57 43.44
C ARG A 62 -9.98 25.20 43.29
N LEU A 63 -9.19 25.04 42.25
CA LEU A 63 -8.43 23.83 41.98
C LEU A 63 -6.94 24.13 42.17
N PRO A 64 -6.18 23.27 42.86
CA PRO A 64 -4.75 23.44 42.94
C PRO A 64 -4.15 23.29 41.53
N MET A 65 -3.28 24.22 41.15
CA MET A 65 -2.69 24.30 39.80
C MET A 65 -2.14 22.96 39.28
N PRO A 66 -1.48 22.09 40.07
CA PRO A 66 -1.00 20.79 39.61
C PRO A 66 -2.11 19.85 39.12
N ILE A 67 -3.29 19.89 39.75
CA ILE A 67 -4.45 19.09 39.32
C ILE A 67 -5.00 19.62 37.99
N ALA A 68 -5.10 20.95 37.83
CA ALA A 68 -5.52 21.56 36.57
C ALA A 68 -4.57 21.20 35.42
N LEU A 69 -3.25 21.31 35.64
CA LEU A 69 -2.23 20.95 34.65
C LEU A 69 -2.23 19.45 34.31
N ALA A 70 -2.40 18.57 35.30
CA ALA A 70 -2.57 17.14 35.05
C ALA A 70 -3.83 16.84 34.22
N GLY A 71 -4.92 17.57 34.44
CA GLY A 71 -6.12 17.50 33.60
C GLY A 71 -5.84 17.87 32.13
N VAL A 72 -5.10 18.96 31.90
CA VAL A 72 -4.67 19.39 30.54
C VAL A 72 -3.80 18.31 29.88
N PHE A 73 -2.88 17.70 30.62
CA PHE A 73 -2.06 16.59 30.12
C PHE A 73 -2.92 15.40 29.66
N CYS A 74 -3.85 14.96 30.52
CA CYS A 74 -4.76 13.85 30.23
C CYS A 74 -5.65 14.14 29.02
N ALA A 75 -6.17 15.36 28.89
CA ALA A 75 -6.92 15.79 27.72
C ALA A 75 -6.06 15.78 26.44
N GLY A 76 -4.80 16.22 26.53
CA GLY A 76 -3.83 16.11 25.44
C GLY A 76 -3.61 14.67 24.97
N LEU A 77 -3.42 13.72 25.89
CA LEU A 77 -3.29 12.29 25.60
C LEU A 77 -4.55 11.69 24.97
N ALA A 78 -5.72 12.04 25.49
CA ALA A 78 -7.01 11.59 24.95
C ALA A 78 -7.20 12.08 23.50
N LEU A 79 -6.87 13.35 23.25
CA LEU A 79 -6.90 13.94 21.90
C LEU A 79 -5.92 13.23 20.96
N GLN A 80 -4.69 12.94 21.40
CA GLN A 80 -3.73 12.20 20.58
C GLN A 80 -4.24 10.79 20.23
N ARG A 81 -4.77 10.05 21.21
CA ARG A 81 -5.32 8.71 20.99
C ARG A 81 -6.50 8.72 20.02
N TRP A 82 -7.36 9.73 20.12
CA TRP A 82 -8.48 9.93 19.19
C TRP A 82 -7.98 10.23 17.77
N LEU A 83 -6.96 11.09 17.61
CA LEU A 83 -6.34 11.35 16.30
C LEU A 83 -5.69 10.09 15.69
N ASP A 84 -4.96 9.31 16.48
CA ASP A 84 -4.37 8.04 16.03
C ASP A 84 -5.44 7.01 15.67
N TRP A 85 -6.61 7.05 16.32
CA TRP A 85 -7.76 6.23 15.94
C TRP A 85 -8.37 6.71 14.60
N GLN A 86 -8.57 8.00 14.41
CA GLN A 86 -9.08 8.58 13.16
C GLN A 86 -8.19 8.23 11.96
N VAL A 87 -6.87 8.38 12.10
CA VAL A 87 -5.91 8.01 11.05
C VAL A 87 -6.02 6.53 10.69
N ARG A 88 -6.15 5.64 11.70
CA ARG A 88 -6.34 4.20 11.48
C ARG A 88 -7.69 3.84 10.84
N GLN A 89 -8.72 4.66 11.03
CA GLN A 89 -10.00 4.49 10.33
C GLN A 89 -9.87 4.89 8.86
N LEU A 90 -9.19 6.00 8.56
CA LEU A 90 -8.92 6.42 7.18
C LEU A 90 -8.07 5.38 6.43
N GLU A 91 -7.03 4.84 7.08
CA GLU A 91 -6.20 3.77 6.50
C GLU A 91 -7.05 2.52 6.20
N ARG A 92 -7.88 2.08 7.15
CA ARG A 92 -8.78 0.92 6.95
C ARG A 92 -9.77 1.13 5.82
N ARG A 93 -10.41 2.29 5.78
CA ARG A 93 -11.33 2.65 4.71
C ARG A 93 -10.64 2.64 3.34
N GLY A 94 -9.42 3.17 3.27
CA GLY A 94 -8.61 3.12 2.06
C GLY A 94 -8.34 1.69 1.58
N TRP A 95 -8.00 0.77 2.50
CA TRP A 95 -7.84 -0.64 2.19
C TRP A 95 -9.14 -1.31 1.74
N GLU A 96 -10.24 -1.05 2.43
CA GLU A 96 -11.57 -1.57 2.05
C GLU A 96 -11.96 -1.10 0.63
N GLN A 97 -11.70 0.17 0.31
CA GLN A 97 -11.94 0.73 -1.02
C GLN A 97 -11.03 0.08 -2.08
N LEU A 98 -9.76 -0.19 -1.77
CA LEU A 98 -8.88 -0.92 -2.69
C LEU A 98 -9.37 -2.33 -2.98
N LEU A 99 -9.78 -3.06 -1.93
CA LEU A 99 -10.33 -4.41 -2.06
C LEU A 99 -11.66 -4.41 -2.83
N ALA A 100 -12.45 -3.35 -2.70
CA ALA A 100 -13.68 -3.16 -3.45
C ALA A 100 -13.46 -2.70 -4.91
N GLY A 101 -12.21 -2.63 -5.39
CA GLY A 101 -11.89 -2.22 -6.76
C GLY A 101 -12.10 -0.72 -7.02
N ARG A 102 -12.02 0.13 -5.98
CA ARG A 102 -12.20 1.59 -6.08
C ARG A 102 -10.89 2.33 -5.76
N PRO A 103 -9.88 2.25 -6.63
CA PRO A 103 -8.56 2.82 -6.36
C PRO A 103 -8.60 4.34 -6.18
N GLU A 104 -9.45 5.06 -6.91
CA GLU A 104 -9.56 6.52 -6.80
C GLU A 104 -10.03 6.99 -5.42
N GLU A 105 -11.09 6.38 -4.89
CA GLU A 105 -11.59 6.70 -3.54
C GLU A 105 -10.55 6.31 -2.47
N ALA A 106 -9.86 5.19 -2.69
CA ALA A 106 -8.84 4.72 -1.76
C ALA A 106 -7.63 5.67 -1.69
N ILE A 107 -7.17 6.20 -2.84
CA ILE A 107 -6.08 7.17 -2.91
C ILE A 107 -6.36 8.35 -1.99
N HIS A 108 -7.57 8.91 -2.05
CA HIS A 108 -7.94 10.04 -1.22
C HIS A 108 -7.86 9.71 0.29
N SER A 109 -8.47 8.60 0.71
CA SER A 109 -8.45 8.16 2.11
C SER A 109 -7.02 7.92 2.62
N LEU A 110 -6.19 7.27 1.82
CA LEU A 110 -4.81 6.90 2.15
C LEU A 110 -3.87 8.12 2.19
N GLU A 111 -4.06 9.10 1.31
CA GLU A 111 -3.29 10.35 1.32
C GLU A 111 -3.50 11.14 2.62
N VAL A 112 -4.75 11.27 3.07
CA VAL A 112 -5.07 11.96 4.33
C VAL A 112 -4.48 11.20 5.52
N ALA A 113 -4.60 9.87 5.54
CA ALA A 113 -4.00 9.03 6.57
C ALA A 113 -2.47 9.17 6.62
N MET A 114 -1.81 9.12 5.46
CA MET A 114 -0.35 9.22 5.33
C MET A 114 0.20 10.59 5.73
N SER A 115 -0.48 11.67 5.33
CA SER A 115 -0.05 13.06 5.61
C SER A 115 -0.18 13.42 7.10
N THR A 116 -1.04 12.71 7.83
CA THR A 116 -1.34 12.96 9.25
C THR A 116 -0.73 11.92 10.19
N GLY A 117 -0.47 10.71 9.70
CA GLY A 117 -0.09 9.55 10.51
C GLY A 117 1.32 9.59 11.09
N SER A 118 1.64 8.56 11.87
CA SER A 118 2.99 8.31 12.37
C SER A 118 3.89 7.78 11.24
N ASN A 119 5.21 7.69 11.46
CA ASN A 119 6.13 7.12 10.46
C ASN A 119 5.78 5.66 10.09
N ILE A 120 5.20 4.89 11.01
CA ILE A 120 4.76 3.50 10.75
C ILE A 120 3.59 3.51 9.77
N VAL A 121 2.56 4.33 10.06
CA VAL A 121 1.40 4.50 9.17
C VAL A 121 1.85 5.02 7.81
N ARG A 122 2.85 5.91 7.78
CA ARG A 122 3.41 6.44 6.53
C ARG A 122 4.07 5.35 5.67
N GLY A 123 4.79 4.41 6.27
CA GLY A 123 5.39 3.28 5.55
C GLY A 123 4.33 2.40 4.88
N ARG A 124 3.30 1.99 5.62
CA ARG A 124 2.16 1.24 5.07
C ARG A 124 1.37 2.04 4.04
N GLY A 125 1.18 3.34 4.31
CA GLY A 125 0.50 4.27 3.42
C GLY A 125 1.20 4.41 2.08
N TYR A 126 2.54 4.44 2.03
CA TYR A 126 3.27 4.46 0.76
C TYR A 126 3.02 3.19 -0.07
N TYR A 127 3.05 2.01 0.56
CA TYR A 127 2.73 0.76 -0.12
C TYR A 127 1.28 0.74 -0.64
N ALA A 128 0.32 1.08 0.22
CA ALA A 128 -1.10 1.10 -0.14
C ALA A 128 -1.39 2.09 -1.27
N LEU A 129 -0.78 3.28 -1.23
CA LEU A 129 -0.89 4.26 -2.32
C LEU A 129 -0.21 3.77 -3.60
N ALA A 130 0.96 3.15 -3.52
CA ALA A 130 1.62 2.57 -4.69
C ALA A 130 0.71 1.52 -5.37
N LEU A 131 0.09 0.64 -4.58
CA LEU A 131 -0.88 -0.33 -5.07
C LEU A 131 -2.11 0.33 -5.69
N ALA A 132 -2.62 1.40 -5.08
CA ALA A 132 -3.78 2.13 -5.60
C ALA A 132 -3.49 2.81 -6.94
N TRP A 133 -2.36 3.51 -7.06
CA TRP A 133 -1.92 4.12 -8.31
C TRP A 133 -1.63 3.08 -9.39
N PHE A 134 -1.01 1.95 -9.00
CA PHE A 134 -0.81 0.82 -9.90
C PHE A 134 -2.14 0.32 -10.48
N ARG A 135 -3.16 0.11 -9.64
CA ARG A 135 -4.49 -0.31 -10.09
C ARG A 135 -5.24 0.73 -10.93
N GLN A 136 -4.91 2.00 -10.78
CA GLN A 136 -5.41 3.07 -11.64
C GLN A 136 -4.67 3.13 -12.99
N GLY A 137 -3.54 2.42 -13.13
CA GLY A 137 -2.70 2.46 -14.33
C GLY A 137 -1.68 3.60 -14.34
N ASP A 138 -1.45 4.30 -13.23
CA ASP A 138 -0.38 5.31 -13.10
C ASP A 138 0.89 4.65 -12.55
N TYR A 139 1.63 4.00 -13.44
CA TYR A 139 2.81 3.20 -13.09
C TYR A 139 3.98 4.06 -12.58
N GLU A 140 4.16 5.26 -13.12
CA GLU A 140 5.22 6.18 -12.69
C GLU A 140 5.03 6.59 -11.23
N ARG A 141 3.81 7.00 -10.84
CA ARG A 141 3.51 7.33 -9.44
C ARG A 141 3.62 6.11 -8.54
N ALA A 142 3.16 4.94 -9.01
CA ALA A 142 3.27 3.70 -8.26
C ALA A 142 4.74 3.35 -7.95
N LEU A 143 5.62 3.41 -8.95
CA LEU A 143 7.07 3.16 -8.78
C LEU A 143 7.69 4.16 -7.79
N ALA A 144 7.43 5.46 -7.97
CA ALA A 144 7.98 6.51 -7.11
C ALA A 144 7.56 6.35 -5.62
N LEU A 145 6.37 5.81 -5.37
CA LEU A 145 5.88 5.52 -4.02
C LEU A 145 6.42 4.18 -3.47
N GLY A 146 6.54 3.16 -4.32
CA GLY A 146 7.13 1.88 -3.93
C GLY A 146 8.58 2.04 -3.48
N GLU A 147 9.38 2.85 -4.17
CA GLU A 147 10.75 3.18 -3.72
C GLU A 147 10.75 3.81 -2.33
N LYS A 148 9.92 4.84 -2.09
CA LYS A 148 9.82 5.51 -0.78
C LYS A 148 9.43 4.56 0.35
N THR A 149 8.63 3.55 0.05
CA THR A 149 8.24 2.50 1.02
C THR A 149 9.47 1.76 1.55
N THR A 150 10.38 1.36 0.66
CA THR A 150 11.60 0.59 1.01
C THR A 150 12.60 1.38 1.85
N TRP A 151 12.59 2.71 1.76
CA TRP A 151 13.41 3.60 2.58
C TRP A 151 12.77 3.90 3.96
N ALA A 152 11.45 4.08 4.02
CA ALA A 152 10.77 4.54 5.23
C ALA A 152 10.61 3.46 6.32
N GLY A 153 10.57 2.17 5.95
CA GLY A 153 10.12 1.12 6.88
C GLY A 153 11.19 0.18 7.45
N ARG A 154 12.49 0.41 7.18
CA ARG A 154 13.61 -0.44 7.66
C ARG A 154 13.71 -0.66 9.18
N ARG A 155 12.85 -0.06 10.01
CA ARG A 155 12.91 -0.20 11.48
C ARG A 155 11.73 -0.92 12.14
N ARG A 156 10.57 -1.14 11.49
CA ARG A 156 9.38 -1.67 12.22
C ARG A 156 8.37 -2.55 11.46
N ASP A 157 8.33 -2.56 10.13
CA ASP A 157 7.40 -3.42 9.37
C ASP A 157 8.14 -4.22 8.29
N ALA A 158 8.84 -5.26 8.73
CA ALA A 158 9.70 -6.08 7.88
C ALA A 158 8.93 -6.72 6.72
N ARG A 159 7.67 -7.15 6.92
CA ARG A 159 6.93 -7.86 5.87
C ARG A 159 6.56 -6.95 4.69
N VAL A 160 6.06 -5.74 4.97
CA VAL A 160 5.72 -4.77 3.91
C VAL A 160 6.98 -4.37 3.14
N CYS A 161 8.08 -4.11 3.85
CA CYS A 161 9.30 -3.55 3.25
C CYS A 161 10.19 -4.59 2.58
N ASP A 162 10.26 -5.81 3.12
CA ASP A 162 11.19 -6.85 2.68
C ASP A 162 10.54 -7.84 1.71
N ALA A 163 9.22 -7.79 1.54
CA ALA A 163 8.49 -8.69 0.64
C ALA A 163 7.46 -7.97 -0.23
N GLN A 164 6.46 -7.32 0.36
CA GLN A 164 5.33 -6.79 -0.42
C GLN A 164 5.71 -5.65 -1.36
N ALA A 165 6.43 -4.64 -0.87
CA ALA A 165 6.85 -3.52 -1.70
C ALA A 165 7.81 -3.96 -2.82
N PRO A 166 8.88 -4.74 -2.56
CA PRO A 166 9.71 -5.31 -3.63
C PRO A 166 8.91 -6.15 -4.64
N ALA A 167 7.95 -6.94 -4.17
CA ALA A 167 7.10 -7.74 -5.06
C ALA A 167 6.22 -6.88 -5.95
N LEU A 168 5.59 -5.83 -5.42
CA LEU A 168 4.79 -4.88 -6.20
C LEU A 168 5.67 -4.15 -7.24
N MET A 169 6.87 -3.71 -6.85
CA MET A 169 7.82 -3.10 -7.79
C MET A 169 8.17 -4.05 -8.94
N ALA A 170 8.44 -5.32 -8.62
CA ALA A 170 8.71 -6.32 -9.63
C ALA A 170 7.52 -6.56 -10.58
N VAL A 171 6.28 -6.56 -10.07
CA VAL A 171 5.08 -6.65 -10.92
C VAL A 171 5.03 -5.47 -11.89
N ILE A 172 5.16 -4.25 -11.38
CA ILE A 172 5.04 -3.03 -12.20
C ILE A 172 6.11 -3.02 -13.29
N LEU A 173 7.37 -3.30 -12.94
CA LEU A 173 8.47 -3.34 -13.91
C LEU A 173 8.31 -4.46 -14.93
N ALA A 174 7.89 -5.66 -14.51
CA ALA A 174 7.64 -6.77 -15.42
C ALA A 174 6.49 -6.46 -16.39
N LEU A 175 5.46 -5.76 -15.92
CA LEU A 175 4.37 -5.28 -16.75
C LEU A 175 4.83 -4.19 -17.72
N TYR A 176 5.76 -3.32 -17.32
CA TYR A 176 6.36 -2.31 -18.20
C TYR A 176 7.30 -2.92 -19.26
N GLY A 177 7.76 -4.16 -19.05
CA GLY A 177 8.72 -4.85 -19.94
C GLY A 177 10.17 -4.77 -19.46
N GLU A 178 10.44 -4.10 -18.34
CA GLU A 178 11.77 -3.98 -17.71
C GLU A 178 12.10 -5.25 -16.91
N LEU A 179 12.34 -6.36 -17.61
CA LEU A 179 12.46 -7.69 -17.00
C LEU A 179 13.71 -7.85 -16.12
N ASP A 180 14.82 -7.20 -16.48
CA ASP A 180 16.06 -7.29 -15.70
C ASP A 180 15.91 -6.63 -14.32
N ASP A 181 15.35 -5.42 -14.28
CA ASP A 181 15.05 -4.70 -13.05
C ASP A 181 14.00 -5.44 -12.21
N ALA A 182 12.97 -6.00 -12.86
CA ALA A 182 11.97 -6.82 -12.18
C ALA A 182 12.59 -8.03 -11.48
N ARG A 183 13.57 -8.71 -12.11
CA ARG A 183 14.30 -9.82 -11.50
C ARG A 183 15.18 -9.36 -10.34
N GLU A 184 15.81 -8.18 -10.44
CA GLU A 184 16.57 -7.61 -9.32
C GLU A 184 15.65 -7.39 -8.10
N TRP A 185 14.48 -6.80 -8.31
CA TRP A 185 13.49 -6.58 -7.26
C TRP A 185 12.98 -7.89 -6.63
N VAL A 186 12.71 -8.91 -7.44
CA VAL A 186 12.39 -10.26 -6.95
C VAL A 186 13.54 -10.84 -6.11
N GLY A 187 14.79 -10.65 -6.54
CA GLY A 187 15.98 -11.12 -5.83
C GLY A 187 16.16 -10.51 -4.43
N ARG A 188 15.57 -9.32 -4.18
CA ARG A 188 15.58 -8.66 -2.87
C ARG A 188 14.61 -9.30 -1.86
N ILE A 189 13.63 -10.07 -2.32
CA ILE A 189 12.65 -10.73 -1.45
C ILE A 189 13.28 -11.97 -0.81
N ARG A 190 13.25 -12.06 0.52
CA ARG A 190 13.77 -13.26 1.22
C ARG A 190 12.89 -14.48 0.90
N ARG A 191 13.53 -15.61 0.57
CA ARG A 191 12.87 -16.87 0.15
C ARG A 191 11.64 -17.31 0.96
N PRO A 192 11.63 -17.32 2.31
CA PRO A 192 10.42 -17.73 3.04
C PRO A 192 9.23 -16.80 2.80
N MET A 193 9.47 -15.51 2.56
CA MET A 193 8.40 -14.54 2.25
C MET A 193 8.02 -14.54 0.76
N PHE A 194 8.88 -15.05 -0.11
CA PHE A 194 8.64 -15.07 -1.55
C PHE A 194 7.36 -15.82 -1.89
N ASP A 195 7.21 -17.04 -1.38
CA ASP A 195 6.02 -17.86 -1.64
C ASP A 195 4.79 -17.43 -0.85
N GLU A 196 4.92 -16.44 0.04
CA GLU A 196 3.83 -15.88 0.84
C GLU A 196 3.22 -14.60 0.25
N THR A 197 3.73 -14.12 -0.88
CA THR A 197 3.33 -12.83 -1.45
C THR A 197 2.75 -13.00 -2.85
N ASP A 198 1.45 -12.71 -3.02
CA ASP A 198 0.75 -12.85 -4.31
C ASP A 198 1.40 -12.02 -5.43
N HIS A 199 1.86 -10.81 -5.09
CA HIS A 199 2.60 -9.95 -6.02
C HIS A 199 3.89 -10.61 -6.53
N ALA A 200 4.57 -11.43 -5.71
CA ALA A 200 5.82 -12.07 -6.13
C ALA A 200 5.55 -13.21 -7.13
N LEU A 201 4.46 -13.95 -6.89
CA LEU A 201 3.93 -14.93 -7.84
C LEU A 201 3.49 -14.25 -9.14
N LEU A 202 2.73 -13.16 -9.03
CA LEU A 202 2.24 -12.39 -10.17
C LEU A 202 3.41 -11.85 -11.01
N ALA A 203 4.43 -11.28 -10.37
CA ALA A 203 5.62 -10.78 -11.05
C ALA A 203 6.32 -11.89 -11.85
N GLN A 204 6.53 -13.06 -11.24
CA GLN A 204 7.13 -14.21 -11.94
C GLN A 204 6.27 -14.68 -13.11
N ALA A 205 4.96 -14.77 -12.92
CA ALA A 205 4.04 -15.17 -13.98
C ALA A 205 4.07 -14.19 -15.16
N VAL A 206 4.04 -12.89 -14.88
CA VAL A 206 4.16 -11.82 -15.88
C VAL A 206 5.49 -11.92 -16.62
N MET A 207 6.62 -12.01 -15.90
CA MET A 207 7.94 -12.13 -16.53
C MET A 207 8.02 -13.34 -17.47
N LEU A 208 7.55 -14.51 -17.02
CA LEU A 208 7.53 -15.73 -17.86
C LEU A 208 6.64 -15.55 -19.10
N CYS A 209 5.50 -14.86 -18.96
CA CYS A 209 4.63 -14.59 -20.10
C CYS A 209 5.24 -13.59 -21.09
N ARG A 210 5.93 -12.55 -20.61
CA ARG A 210 6.67 -11.58 -21.44
C ARG A 210 7.84 -12.27 -22.18
N GLU A 211 8.46 -13.27 -21.58
CA GLU A 211 9.50 -14.11 -22.20
C GLU A 211 8.95 -15.15 -23.20
N GLY A 212 7.62 -15.22 -23.41
CA GLY A 212 6.99 -16.25 -24.24
C GLY A 212 6.97 -17.66 -23.61
N ARG A 213 7.36 -17.79 -22.35
CA ARG A 213 7.45 -19.05 -21.58
C ARG A 213 6.13 -19.37 -20.88
N TYR A 214 5.07 -19.48 -21.68
CA TYR A 214 3.70 -19.64 -21.19
C TYR A 214 3.47 -20.94 -20.42
N VAL A 215 4.15 -22.04 -20.80
CA VAL A 215 4.04 -23.34 -20.10
C VAL A 215 4.55 -23.24 -18.67
N GLU A 216 5.70 -22.59 -18.48
CA GLU A 216 6.29 -22.35 -17.17
C GLU A 216 5.44 -21.41 -16.33
N ALA A 217 4.86 -20.36 -16.93
CA ALA A 217 3.95 -19.46 -16.23
C ALA A 217 2.75 -20.22 -15.66
N VAL A 218 2.09 -21.05 -16.48
CA VAL A 218 0.96 -21.89 -16.05
C VAL A 218 1.38 -22.85 -14.93
N LYS A 219 2.49 -23.58 -15.09
CA LYS A 219 3.00 -24.50 -14.06
C LYS A 219 3.31 -23.77 -12.76
N ARG A 220 3.89 -22.57 -12.81
CA ARG A 220 4.23 -21.78 -11.64
C ARG A 220 2.99 -21.35 -10.86
N ILE A 221 1.97 -20.84 -11.56
CA ILE A 221 0.70 -20.44 -10.94
C ILE A 221 0.02 -21.64 -10.28
N GLN A 222 -0.10 -22.76 -10.99
CA GLN A 222 -0.79 -23.97 -10.50
C GLN A 222 -0.09 -24.62 -9.29
N ARG A 223 1.24 -24.55 -9.19
CA ARG A 223 2.00 -25.06 -8.03
C ARG A 223 1.77 -24.26 -6.76
N THR A 224 1.32 -23.01 -6.89
CA THR A 224 1.26 -22.04 -5.78
C THR A 224 -0.16 -21.82 -5.27
N VAL A 225 -1.16 -22.56 -5.78
CA VAL A 225 -2.56 -22.42 -5.35
C VAL A 225 -2.68 -22.71 -3.85
N ARG A 226 -2.89 -21.66 -3.07
CA ARG A 226 -3.19 -21.68 -1.64
C ARG A 226 -4.70 -21.50 -1.46
N GLU A 227 -5.31 -22.30 -0.59
CA GLU A 227 -6.76 -22.27 -0.32
C GLU A 227 -7.16 -21.13 0.66
N ASP A 228 -6.20 -20.51 1.37
CA ASP A 228 -6.48 -19.65 2.55
C ASP A 228 -5.92 -18.20 2.50
N VAL A 229 -5.51 -17.66 1.35
CA VAL A 229 -4.85 -16.33 1.29
C VAL A 229 -5.83 -15.22 0.90
N PRO A 230 -5.88 -14.08 1.64
CA PRO A 230 -6.78 -12.98 1.35
C PRO A 230 -6.54 -12.36 -0.04
N GLU A 231 -7.63 -12.31 -0.81
CA GLU A 231 -7.77 -12.07 -2.25
C GLU A 231 -7.45 -10.63 -2.68
N THR A 232 -6.24 -10.14 -2.46
CA THR A 232 -5.91 -8.81 -3.02
C THR A 232 -5.70 -8.94 -4.53
N ASP A 233 -4.94 -9.94 -5.01
CA ASP A 233 -4.57 -10.06 -6.44
C ASP A 233 -4.87 -11.43 -7.08
N VAL A 234 -5.73 -12.24 -6.46
CA VAL A 234 -6.16 -13.55 -7.01
C VAL A 234 -6.74 -13.38 -8.41
N GLY A 235 -7.53 -12.32 -8.62
CA GLY A 235 -8.07 -11.99 -9.93
C GLY A 235 -6.99 -11.68 -10.97
N ALA A 236 -5.98 -10.89 -10.61
CA ALA A 236 -4.88 -10.55 -11.52
C ALA A 236 -4.06 -11.79 -11.90
N VAL A 237 -3.74 -12.65 -10.94
CA VAL A 237 -3.06 -13.93 -11.19
C VAL A 237 -3.91 -14.82 -12.11
N ALA A 238 -5.22 -14.87 -11.88
CA ALA A 238 -6.13 -15.66 -12.71
C ALA A 238 -6.24 -15.12 -14.16
N VAL A 239 -6.21 -13.80 -14.33
CA VAL A 239 -6.14 -13.14 -15.65
C VAL A 239 -4.84 -13.51 -16.38
N ILE A 240 -3.68 -13.39 -15.72
CA ILE A 240 -2.39 -13.78 -16.30
C ILE A 240 -2.34 -15.28 -16.61
N HIS A 241 -2.93 -16.13 -15.76
CA HIS A 241 -3.06 -17.55 -16.02
C HIS A 241 -3.92 -17.84 -17.25
N ALA A 242 -5.06 -17.17 -17.39
CA ALA A 242 -5.94 -17.31 -18.56
C ALA A 242 -5.25 -16.82 -19.84
N PHE A 243 -4.54 -15.70 -19.77
CA PHE A 243 -3.71 -15.18 -20.86
C PHE A 243 -2.66 -16.19 -21.29
N ALA A 244 -1.84 -16.70 -20.36
CA ALA A 244 -0.81 -17.69 -20.65
C ALA A 244 -1.39 -18.95 -21.32
N ARG A 245 -2.54 -19.44 -20.84
CA ARG A 245 -3.24 -20.59 -21.44
C ARG A 245 -3.74 -20.31 -22.85
N SER A 246 -4.26 -19.10 -23.11
CA SER A 246 -4.73 -18.73 -24.45
C SER A 246 -3.60 -18.79 -25.48
N ARG A 247 -2.35 -18.52 -25.06
CA ARG A 247 -1.16 -18.58 -25.91
C ARG A 247 -0.61 -19.99 -26.15
N LEU A 248 -1.12 -21.01 -25.45
CA LEU A 248 -0.67 -22.39 -25.62
C LEU A 248 -1.29 -23.12 -26.83
N GLY A 249 -2.25 -22.52 -27.55
CA GLY A 249 -2.72 -23.01 -28.84
C GLY A 249 -3.22 -24.47 -28.86
N GLY A 250 -3.73 -24.97 -27.73
CA GLY A 250 -4.19 -26.37 -27.59
C GLY A 250 -3.21 -27.32 -26.89
N GLN A 251 -2.00 -26.88 -26.49
CA GLN A 251 -1.18 -27.64 -25.55
C GLN A 251 -1.91 -27.76 -24.20
N LEU A 252 -2.38 -28.96 -23.90
CA LEU A 252 -3.12 -29.26 -22.68
C LEU A 252 -2.15 -29.32 -21.49
N VAL A 253 -2.03 -28.22 -20.75
CA VAL A 253 -1.59 -28.30 -19.36
C VAL A 253 -2.82 -28.64 -18.52
N PRO A 254 -2.91 -29.85 -17.95
CA PRO A 254 -4.06 -30.25 -17.14
C PRO A 254 -4.25 -29.27 -15.99
N LEU A 255 -5.50 -28.85 -15.76
CA LEU A 255 -5.84 -28.03 -14.60
C LEU A 255 -5.77 -28.92 -13.36
N LYS A 256 -5.23 -28.39 -12.26
CA LYS A 256 -5.34 -29.05 -10.96
C LYS A 256 -6.84 -29.18 -10.62
N PRO A 257 -7.32 -30.34 -10.13
CA PRO A 257 -8.70 -30.50 -9.67
C PRO A 257 -9.08 -29.39 -8.70
N GLY A 258 -10.25 -28.76 -8.89
CA GLY A 258 -10.72 -27.62 -8.08
C GLY A 258 -10.28 -26.23 -8.58
N CYS A 259 -9.39 -26.14 -9.57
CA CYS A 259 -8.98 -24.86 -10.15
C CYS A 259 -10.05 -24.36 -11.13
N VAL A 260 -10.99 -23.56 -10.64
CA VAL A 260 -11.97 -22.86 -11.50
C VAL A 260 -11.28 -21.63 -12.07
N LEU A 261 -11.00 -21.67 -13.37
CA LEU A 261 -10.61 -20.47 -14.10
C LEU A 261 -11.80 -19.51 -14.08
N PRO A 262 -11.63 -18.23 -13.72
CA PRO A 262 -12.66 -17.26 -14.03
C PRO A 262 -12.89 -17.32 -15.53
N GLN A 263 -14.16 -17.49 -15.92
CA GLN A 263 -14.56 -17.19 -17.30
C GLN A 263 -14.10 -15.76 -17.58
N ARG A 264 -13.61 -15.53 -18.80
CA ARG A 264 -13.09 -14.26 -19.35
C ARG A 264 -13.62 -13.07 -18.54
N PRO A 265 -12.75 -12.24 -17.92
CA PRO A 265 -13.20 -11.23 -16.96
C PRO A 265 -14.36 -10.44 -17.53
N THR A 266 -15.51 -10.48 -16.84
CA THR A 266 -16.81 -9.99 -17.35
C THR A 266 -16.84 -8.46 -17.51
N ARG A 267 -15.79 -7.77 -17.05
CA ARG A 267 -15.57 -6.33 -17.18
C ARG A 267 -14.14 -6.08 -17.62
N GLY A 268 -13.98 -5.43 -18.78
CA GLY A 268 -12.68 -4.96 -19.25
C GLY A 268 -11.96 -4.09 -18.22
N SER A 269 -12.70 -3.25 -17.50
CA SER A 269 -12.16 -2.14 -16.69
C SER A 269 -11.36 -2.53 -15.43
N GLU A 270 -11.60 -3.68 -14.81
CA GLU A 270 -11.04 -3.98 -13.48
C GLU A 270 -9.56 -4.42 -13.53
N TYR A 271 -9.08 -4.87 -14.69
CA TYR A 271 -7.72 -5.39 -14.88
C TYR A 271 -6.97 -4.73 -16.04
N GLU A 272 -7.47 -3.61 -16.59
CA GLU A 272 -6.81 -2.89 -17.69
C GLU A 272 -5.39 -2.46 -17.31
N TYR A 273 -5.17 -2.18 -16.02
CA TYR A 273 -3.85 -1.86 -15.49
C TYR A 273 -2.82 -2.99 -15.66
N LEU A 274 -3.23 -4.23 -15.96
CA LEU A 274 -2.28 -5.29 -16.29
C LEU A 274 -1.73 -5.15 -17.72
N ALA A 275 -2.41 -4.44 -18.62
CA ALA A 275 -1.99 -4.33 -20.01
C ALA A 275 -1.00 -3.17 -20.28
N CYS A 276 -0.34 -2.65 -19.23
CA CYS A 276 0.68 -1.60 -19.32
C CYS A 276 1.66 -1.89 -20.46
N GLU A 277 1.67 -1.07 -21.51
CA GLU A 277 2.58 -1.23 -22.64
C GLU A 277 2.68 -2.70 -23.14
N TRP A 278 1.55 -3.43 -23.07
CA TRP A 278 1.47 -4.84 -23.43
C TRP A 278 0.34 -5.07 -24.43
N PRO A 279 0.58 -4.85 -25.73
CA PRO A 279 -0.47 -4.93 -26.74
C PRO A 279 -1.14 -6.31 -26.79
N GLU A 280 -0.38 -7.39 -26.61
CA GLU A 280 -0.90 -8.76 -26.57
C GLU A 280 -1.91 -8.98 -25.44
N LEU A 281 -1.58 -8.51 -24.25
CA LEU A 281 -2.45 -8.65 -23.08
C LEU A 281 -3.64 -7.69 -23.18
N ALA A 282 -3.44 -6.47 -23.69
CA ALA A 282 -4.52 -5.52 -23.97
C ALA A 282 -5.58 -6.12 -24.90
N ALA A 283 -5.15 -6.71 -26.02
CA ALA A 283 -6.04 -7.37 -26.97
C ALA A 283 -6.79 -8.54 -26.31
N PHE A 284 -6.09 -9.36 -25.53
CA PHE A 284 -6.71 -10.45 -24.77
C PHE A 284 -7.79 -9.96 -23.81
N LEU A 285 -7.54 -8.89 -23.06
CA LEU A 285 -8.50 -8.28 -22.13
C LEU A 285 -9.73 -7.69 -22.84
N ARG A 286 -9.55 -7.09 -24.03
CA ARG A 286 -10.65 -6.60 -24.88
C ARG A 286 -11.41 -7.72 -25.58
N GLY A 287 -10.87 -8.93 -25.54
CA GLY A 287 -11.45 -10.10 -26.19
C GLY A 287 -11.17 -10.20 -27.69
N GLU A 288 -10.23 -9.39 -28.20
CA GLU A 288 -9.76 -9.36 -29.57
C GLU A 288 -8.84 -10.55 -29.87
N ASP A 289 -8.73 -10.92 -31.14
CA ASP A 289 -7.69 -11.84 -31.58
C ASP A 289 -6.33 -11.21 -31.32
N ALA A 290 -5.56 -11.85 -30.45
CA ALA A 290 -4.36 -11.23 -29.94
C ALA A 290 -3.31 -11.17 -31.06
N PRO A 291 -2.59 -10.02 -31.21
CA PRO A 291 -1.56 -9.91 -32.23
C PRO A 291 -0.52 -11.03 -32.05
N ALA A 292 0.08 -11.43 -33.18
CA ALA A 292 1.18 -12.38 -33.17
C ALA A 292 2.28 -11.86 -32.22
N PRO A 293 2.88 -12.72 -31.38
CA PRO A 293 3.87 -12.28 -30.42
C PRO A 293 5.01 -11.58 -31.15
N VAL A 294 5.32 -10.35 -30.75
CA VAL A 294 6.50 -9.64 -31.24
C VAL A 294 7.70 -10.30 -30.57
N LEU A 295 8.29 -11.29 -31.24
CA LEU A 295 9.58 -11.83 -30.85
C LEU A 295 10.63 -10.83 -31.33
N ASP A 296 11.06 -9.94 -30.43
CA ASP A 296 12.27 -9.15 -30.69
C ASP A 296 13.44 -10.13 -30.87
N ALA A 297 14.02 -10.11 -32.07
CA ALA A 297 15.11 -10.96 -32.52
C ALA A 297 16.48 -10.50 -32.01
#